data_AF-A0A2G0E6K0-F1
#
_entry.id   AF-A0A2G0E6K0-F1
#
_cell.length_a   1.000
_cell.length_b   1.000
_cell.length_c   1.000
_cell.angle_alpha   90.00
_cell.angle_beta   90.00
_cell.angle_gamma   90.00
#
_symmetry.space_group_name_H-M   'P 1'
#
loop_
_entity.id
_entity.type
_entity.pdbx_description
1 polymer ?
#
loop_
_entity_poly.entity_id
_entity_poly.type
_entity_poly.pdbx_seq_one_letter_code
_entity_poly.pdbx_strand_id
1 'polypeptide(L)'
;DQKIKNNKVSDDASRNLRKVRKQLQIIEKEIQSKLLKFLRHPKNKEMIQEAMIVQKGEYYTIPIKASYKNKVDGTIIDESNKGTTVFIEPTVVSKLNEHYQLLKAEEISEEYQILAALTGAIAENEEAIDLLIETMTVLDIIFARAKFSREINGITPKINKSEHIVIK
;
A
#
# COMPACT_ATOMS: atom_id res chain seq x y z
N ASP A 1 -15.43 7.47 13.03
CA ASP A 1 -14.29 6.55 12.86
C ASP A 1 -13.55 6.81 11.57
N GLN A 2 -12.26 7.11 11.69
CA GLN A 2 -11.41 7.44 10.54
C GLN A 2 -10.97 6.15 9.84
N LYS A 3 -11.53 5.86 8.66
CA LYS A 3 -11.25 4.64 7.88
C LYS A 3 -9.89 4.69 7.13
N ILE A 4 -9.35 5.88 6.88
CA ILE A 4 -8.05 6.09 6.20
C ILE A 4 -7.10 6.86 7.10
N LYS A 5 -5.89 6.34 7.33
CA LYS A 5 -4.84 6.96 8.14
C LYS A 5 -3.48 6.80 7.47
N ASN A 6 -2.70 7.88 7.37
CA ASN A 6 -1.37 7.88 6.75
C ASN A 6 -1.34 7.26 5.33
N ASN A 7 -2.29 7.64 4.47
CA ASN A 7 -2.46 7.12 3.11
C ASN A 7 -2.68 5.59 3.03
N LYS A 8 -3.20 4.98 4.11
CA LYS A 8 -3.54 3.55 4.16
C LYS A 8 -4.89 3.33 4.84
N VAL A 9 -5.52 2.19 4.56
CA VAL A 9 -6.72 1.76 5.30
C VAL A 9 -6.32 1.54 6.76
N SER A 10 -7.00 2.23 7.67
CA SER A 10 -6.75 2.15 9.12
C SER A 10 -6.99 0.73 9.64
N ASP A 11 -6.20 0.27 10.62
CA ASP A 11 -6.43 -1.01 11.28
C ASP A 11 -7.84 -1.09 11.91
N ASP A 12 -8.34 0.05 12.37
CA ASP A 12 -9.66 0.18 13.00
C ASP A 12 -10.78 0.49 11.98
N ALA A 13 -10.50 0.44 10.67
CA ALA A 13 -11.49 0.72 9.64
C ALA A 13 -12.66 -0.30 9.64
N SER A 14 -12.40 -1.54 10.08
CA SER A 14 -13.42 -2.52 10.40
C SER A 14 -12.94 -3.49 11.50
N ARG A 15 -13.88 -4.10 12.22
CA ARG A 15 -13.55 -5.14 13.22
C ARG A 15 -12.90 -6.36 12.57
N ASN A 16 -13.30 -6.69 11.34
CA ASN A 16 -12.77 -7.83 10.61
C ASN A 16 -11.32 -7.57 10.16
N LEU A 17 -11.05 -6.41 9.55
CA LEU A 17 -9.70 -6.02 9.13
C LEU A 17 -8.72 -6.05 10.31
N ARG A 18 -9.13 -5.48 11.44
CA ARG A 18 -8.32 -5.51 12.68
C ARG A 18 -7.98 -6.93 13.12
N LYS A 19 -8.94 -7.85 13.05
CA LYS A 19 -8.78 -9.25 13.43
C LYS A 19 -7.80 -9.94 12.48
N VAL A 20 -7.99 -9.82 11.17
CA VAL A 20 -7.14 -10.42 10.13
C VAL A 20 -5.70 -9.92 10.25
N ARG A 21 -5.48 -8.60 10.37
CA ARG A 21 -4.15 -8.01 10.56
C ARG A 21 -3.46 -8.50 11.83
N LYS A 22 -4.20 -8.68 12.93
CA LYS A 22 -3.65 -9.27 14.15
C LYS A 22 -3.25 -10.73 13.94
N GLN A 23 -4.05 -11.51 13.22
CA GLN A 23 -3.72 -12.91 12.89
C GLN A 23 -2.48 -13.01 11.99
N LEU A 24 -2.36 -12.12 10.99
CA LEU A 24 -1.15 -12.00 10.14
C LEU A 24 0.11 -11.75 10.98
N GLN A 25 0.07 -10.82 11.93
CA GLN A 25 1.21 -10.56 12.82
C GLN A 25 1.59 -11.77 13.69
N ILE A 26 0.60 -12.55 14.13
CA ILE A 26 0.83 -13.74 14.96
C ILE A 26 1.49 -14.83 14.12
N ILE A 27 0.94 -15.12 12.93
CA ILE A 27 1.44 -16.20 12.09
C ILE A 27 2.82 -15.86 11.50
N GLU A 28 3.06 -14.60 11.14
CA GLU A 28 4.37 -14.13 10.69
C GLU A 28 5.45 -14.35 11.77
N LYS A 29 5.14 -14.01 13.03
CA LYS A 29 6.05 -14.27 14.16
C LYS A 29 6.30 -15.77 14.35
N GLU A 30 5.29 -16.62 14.15
CA GLU A 30 5.45 -18.07 14.24
C GLU A 30 6.35 -18.61 13.12
N ILE A 31 6.15 -18.15 11.88
CA ILE A 31 6.98 -18.48 10.71
C ILE A 31 8.43 -18.08 10.99
N GLN A 32 8.66 -16.83 11.38
CA GLN A 32 10.01 -16.33 11.69
C GLN A 32 10.67 -17.13 12.81
N SER A 33 9.94 -17.46 13.88
CA SER A 33 10.46 -18.28 14.97
C SER A 33 10.91 -19.68 14.50
N LYS A 34 10.11 -20.34 13.65
CA LYS A 34 10.45 -21.66 13.10
C LYS A 34 11.64 -21.59 12.13
N LEU A 35 11.69 -20.57 11.29
CA LEU A 35 12.82 -20.35 10.38
C LEU A 35 14.11 -19.98 11.11
N LEU A 36 14.04 -19.17 12.17
CA LEU A 36 15.20 -18.88 13.01
C LEU A 36 15.73 -20.14 13.71
N LYS A 37 14.85 -21.05 14.16
CA LYS A 37 15.26 -22.36 14.69
C LYS A 37 15.94 -23.20 13.61
N PHE A 38 15.41 -23.20 12.39
CA PHE A 38 16.01 -23.89 11.25
C PHE A 38 17.41 -23.34 10.93
N LEU A 39 17.59 -22.01 10.91
CA LEU A 39 18.87 -21.33 10.65
C LEU A 39 19.93 -21.63 11.72
N ARG A 40 19.52 -21.74 12.99
CA ARG A 40 20.43 -21.99 14.12
C ARG A 40 20.80 -23.46 14.29
N HIS A 41 20.10 -24.38 13.62
CA HIS A 41 20.33 -25.80 13.79
C HIS A 41 21.70 -26.20 13.21
N PRO A 42 22.62 -26.82 13.98
CA PRO A 42 23.99 -27.08 13.53
C PRO A 42 24.09 -27.88 12.23
N LYS A 43 23.18 -28.85 12.01
CA LYS A 43 23.13 -29.67 10.78
C LYS A 43 22.84 -28.84 9.51
N ASN A 44 22.22 -27.67 9.65
CA ASN A 44 21.81 -26.84 8.52
C ASN A 44 22.86 -25.78 8.16
N LYS A 45 23.86 -25.57 9.00
CA LYS A 45 24.83 -24.47 8.82
C LYS A 45 25.64 -24.60 7.52
N GLU A 46 25.98 -25.81 7.10
CA GLU A 46 26.78 -26.04 5.90
C GLU A 46 26.00 -25.83 4.59
N MET A 47 24.69 -26.13 4.61
CA MET A 47 23.80 -25.99 3.45
C MET A 47 23.31 -24.55 3.23
N ILE A 48 23.27 -23.73 4.28
CA ILE A 48 22.82 -22.33 4.20
C ILE A 48 23.86 -21.48 3.45
N GLN A 49 23.38 -20.67 2.49
CA GLN A 49 24.20 -19.68 1.79
C GLN A 49 24.41 -18.44 2.66
N GLU A 50 23.32 -17.92 3.22
CA GLU A 50 23.31 -16.74 4.08
C GLU A 50 22.31 -16.94 5.22
N ALA A 51 22.70 -16.65 6.46
CA ALA A 51 21.89 -16.93 7.64
C ALA A 51 20.83 -15.85 7.88
N MET A 52 19.91 -15.71 6.92
CA MET A 52 18.82 -14.75 6.96
C MET A 52 17.53 -15.38 6.43
N ILE A 53 16.40 -14.79 6.82
CA ILE A 53 15.09 -15.10 6.23
C ILE A 53 14.89 -14.16 5.06
N VAL A 54 14.50 -14.69 3.91
CA VAL A 54 14.25 -13.91 2.69
C VAL A 54 12.81 -14.15 2.26
N GLN A 55 12.07 -13.06 2.04
CA GLN A 55 10.75 -13.16 1.44
C GLN A 55 10.89 -13.22 -0.09
N LYS A 56 10.29 -14.24 -0.71
CA LYS A 56 10.24 -14.45 -2.15
C LYS A 56 8.80 -14.54 -2.61
N GLY A 57 8.35 -13.51 -3.32
CA GLY A 57 6.93 -13.29 -3.55
C GLY A 57 6.21 -13.27 -2.21
N GLU A 58 5.28 -14.21 -2.04
CA GLU A 58 4.50 -14.31 -0.81
C GLU A 58 5.08 -15.29 0.23
N TYR A 59 6.15 -16.03 -0.10
CA TYR A 59 6.69 -17.07 0.77
C TYR A 59 7.90 -16.58 1.58
N TYR A 60 7.95 -16.94 2.86
CA TYR A 60 9.17 -16.82 3.66
C TYR A 60 10.10 -18.01 3.40
N THR A 61 11.31 -17.72 2.95
CA THR A 61 12.29 -18.69 2.45
C THR A 61 13.64 -18.53 3.14
N ILE A 62 14.49 -19.55 2.97
CA ILE A 62 15.90 -19.52 3.37
C ILE A 62 16.78 -19.67 2.12
N PRO A 63 17.84 -18.86 1.96
CA PRO A 63 18.80 -19.04 0.88
C PRO A 63 19.73 -20.23 1.18
N ILE A 64 19.64 -21.26 0.35
CA ILE A 64 20.39 -22.51 0.43
C ILE A 64 21.37 -22.57 -0.75
N LYS A 65 22.57 -23.11 -0.52
CA LYS A 65 23.55 -23.38 -1.59
C LYS A 65 22.94 -24.33 -2.60
N ALA A 66 23.05 -24.03 -3.89
CA ALA A 66 22.44 -24.86 -4.94
C ALA A 66 22.89 -26.34 -4.90
N SER A 67 24.12 -26.62 -4.46
CA SER A 67 24.64 -27.98 -4.27
C SER A 67 23.94 -28.80 -3.18
N TYR A 68 23.23 -28.13 -2.26
CA TYR A 68 22.49 -28.75 -1.15
C TYR A 68 20.96 -28.73 -1.37
N LYS A 69 20.47 -28.29 -2.54
CA LYS A 69 19.03 -28.11 -2.78
C LYS A 69 18.16 -29.35 -2.53
N ASN A 70 18.69 -30.54 -2.81
CA ASN A 70 17.99 -31.82 -2.59
C ASN A 70 18.17 -32.39 -1.17
N LYS A 71 18.96 -31.74 -0.30
CA LYS A 71 19.18 -32.16 1.09
C LYS A 71 18.27 -31.43 2.08
N VAL A 72 17.57 -30.39 1.64
CA VAL A 72 16.64 -29.62 2.45
C VAL A 72 15.22 -30.05 2.09
N ASP A 73 14.48 -30.54 3.08
CA ASP A 73 13.07 -30.85 2.91
C ASP A 73 12.28 -29.55 2.77
N GLY A 74 11.76 -29.30 1.58
CA GLY A 74 11.01 -28.09 1.27
C GLY A 74 10.76 -27.89 -0.22
N THR A 75 10.11 -26.78 -0.55
CA THR A 75 9.79 -26.37 -1.92
C THR A 75 10.77 -25.30 -2.37
N ILE A 76 11.36 -25.46 -3.55
CA ILE A 76 12.16 -24.39 -4.17
C ILE A 76 11.19 -23.34 -4.70
N ILE A 77 11.28 -22.11 -4.19
CA ILE A 77 10.43 -20.99 -4.58
C ILE A 77 11.08 -20.18 -5.70
N ASP A 78 12.39 -19.95 -5.60
CA ASP A 78 13.12 -19.09 -6.54
C ASP A 78 14.60 -19.50 -6.60
N GLU A 79 15.31 -19.05 -7.63
CA GLU A 79 16.74 -19.29 -7.82
C GLU A 79 17.46 -17.98 -8.17
N SER A 80 18.70 -17.81 -7.71
CA SER A 80 19.49 -16.64 -8.06
C SER A 80 19.89 -16.66 -9.54
N ASN A 81 20.05 -15.48 -10.14
CA ASN A 81 20.44 -15.35 -11.56
C ASN A 81 21.73 -16.10 -11.95
N LYS A 82 22.63 -16.32 -10.98
CA LYS A 82 23.90 -17.04 -11.20
C LYS A 82 23.79 -18.55 -10.90
N GLY A 83 22.64 -19.04 -10.46
CA GLY A 83 22.38 -20.45 -10.13
C GLY A 83 23.12 -20.96 -8.89
N THR A 84 23.72 -20.08 -8.09
CA THR A 84 24.51 -20.48 -6.92
C THR A 84 23.66 -20.66 -5.66
N THR A 85 22.45 -20.09 -5.65
CA THR A 85 21.60 -20.01 -4.46
C THR A 85 20.16 -20.30 -4.85
N VAL A 86 19.55 -21.22 -4.11
CA VAL A 86 18.12 -21.53 -4.23
C VAL A 86 17.41 -21.06 -2.97
N PHE A 87 16.23 -20.46 -3.13
CA PHE A 87 15.39 -20.00 -2.05
C PHE A 87 14.37 -21.08 -1.75
N ILE A 88 14.53 -21.75 -0.62
CA ILE A 88 13.68 -22.89 -0.24
C ILE A 88 12.72 -22.46 0.87
N GLU A 89 11.45 -22.80 0.70
CA GLU A 89 10.45 -22.86 1.77
C GLU A 89 10.60 -24.20 2.49
N PRO A 90 11.09 -24.24 3.74
CA PRO A 90 11.19 -25.50 4.47
C PRO A 90 9.80 -26.06 4.83
N THR A 91 9.65 -27.39 4.77
CA THR A 91 8.37 -28.07 5.10
C THR A 91 7.82 -27.69 6.49
N VAL A 92 8.70 -27.32 7.43
CA VAL A 92 8.33 -26.91 8.80
C VAL A 92 7.47 -25.63 8.84
N VAL A 93 7.51 -24.78 7.79
CA VAL A 93 6.71 -23.56 7.70
C VAL A 93 5.70 -23.55 6.55
N SER A 94 5.71 -24.55 5.66
CA SER A 94 4.81 -24.60 4.49
C SER A 94 3.33 -24.38 4.85
N LYS A 95 2.78 -25.12 5.83
CA LYS A 95 1.39 -24.92 6.31
C LYS A 95 1.13 -23.52 6.90
N LEU A 96 2.14 -22.93 7.53
CA LEU A 96 2.01 -21.58 8.09
C LEU A 96 2.02 -20.53 6.98
N ASN A 97 2.87 -20.69 5.97
CA ASN A 97 2.89 -19.82 4.80
C ASN A 97 1.57 -19.92 4.03
N GLU A 98 1.03 -21.13 3.80
CA GLU A 98 -0.29 -21.31 3.18
C GLU A 98 -1.38 -20.54 3.95
N HIS A 99 -1.41 -20.65 5.27
CA HIS A 99 -2.37 -19.89 6.08
C HIS A 99 -2.09 -18.37 6.06
N TYR A 100 -0.83 -17.94 6.05
CA TYR A 100 -0.47 -16.54 5.86
C TYR A 100 -1.04 -16.01 4.54
N GLN A 101 -0.96 -16.78 3.44
CA GLN A 101 -1.55 -16.40 2.15
C GLN A 101 -3.05 -16.21 2.23
N LEU A 102 -3.76 -17.13 2.87
CA LEU A 102 -5.21 -17.05 3.02
C LEU A 102 -5.61 -15.78 3.79
N LEU A 103 -4.94 -15.50 4.91
CA LEU A 103 -5.17 -14.28 5.68
C LEU A 103 -4.81 -13.01 4.90
N LYS A 104 -3.77 -13.08 4.06
CA LYS A 104 -3.36 -11.93 3.24
C LYS A 104 -4.38 -11.62 2.15
N ALA A 105 -4.92 -12.65 1.50
CA ALA A 105 -6.01 -12.51 0.55
C ALA A 105 -7.28 -11.95 1.22
N GLU A 106 -7.59 -12.40 2.44
CA GLU A 106 -8.70 -11.88 3.24
C GLU A 106 -8.51 -10.39 3.58
N GLU A 107 -7.30 -9.98 3.97
CA GLU A 107 -6.96 -8.58 4.24
C GLU A 107 -7.21 -7.70 3.00
N ILE A 108 -6.71 -8.12 1.83
CA ILE A 108 -6.87 -7.38 0.57
C ILE A 108 -8.34 -7.24 0.22
N SER A 109 -9.12 -8.32 0.36
CA SER A 109 -10.56 -8.29 0.09
C SER A 109 -11.29 -7.32 1.02
N GLU A 110 -10.96 -7.32 2.32
CA GLU A 110 -11.58 -6.42 3.29
C GLU A 110 -11.20 -4.96 3.04
N GLU A 111 -9.94 -4.67 2.71
CA GLU A 111 -9.49 -3.34 2.30
C GLU A 111 -10.26 -2.84 1.07
N TYR A 112 -10.43 -3.71 0.07
CA TYR A 112 -11.19 -3.39 -1.14
C TYR A 112 -12.64 -3.03 -0.81
N GLN A 113 -13.33 -3.80 0.04
CA GLN A 113 -14.70 -3.50 0.45
C GLN A 113 -14.81 -2.14 1.15
N ILE A 114 -13.85 -1.83 2.03
CA ILE A 114 -13.80 -0.54 2.74
C ILE A 114 -13.61 0.61 1.75
N LEU A 115 -12.67 0.46 0.81
CA LEU A 115 -12.40 1.48 -0.21
C LEU A 115 -13.59 1.66 -1.15
N ALA A 116 -14.19 0.57 -1.63
CA ALA A 116 -15.38 0.62 -2.47
C ALA A 116 -16.54 1.35 -1.79
N ALA A 117 -16.77 1.10 -0.49
CA ALA A 117 -17.79 1.81 0.28
C ALA A 117 -17.50 3.31 0.42
N LEU A 118 -16.22 3.69 0.64
CA LEU A 118 -15.82 5.09 0.68
C LEU A 118 -15.97 5.78 -0.67
N THR A 119 -15.54 5.12 -1.74
CA THR A 119 -15.72 5.61 -3.11
C THR A 119 -17.19 5.78 -3.45
N GLY A 120 -18.04 4.81 -3.08
CA GLY A 120 -19.49 4.91 -3.23
C GLY A 120 -20.08 6.12 -2.52
N ALA A 121 -19.67 6.37 -1.27
CA ALA A 121 -20.13 7.54 -0.52
C ALA A 121 -19.72 8.88 -1.16
N ILE A 122 -18.56 8.93 -1.82
CA ILE A 122 -18.14 10.11 -2.59
C ILE A 122 -18.99 10.24 -3.86
N ALA A 123 -19.18 9.14 -4.60
CA ALA A 123 -19.96 9.12 -5.83
C ALA A 123 -21.44 9.52 -5.61
N GLU A 124 -22.03 9.14 -4.48
CA GLU A 124 -23.38 9.59 -4.09
C GLU A 124 -23.51 11.12 -3.96
N ASN A 125 -22.39 11.82 -3.80
CA ASN A 125 -22.34 13.28 -3.64
C ASN A 125 -21.62 13.98 -4.81
N GLU A 126 -21.41 13.28 -5.94
CA GLU A 126 -20.64 13.76 -7.09
C GLU A 126 -21.11 15.15 -7.57
N GLU A 127 -22.41 15.30 -7.86
CA GLU A 127 -22.96 16.58 -8.35
C GLU A 127 -22.74 17.75 -7.38
N ALA A 128 -22.89 17.51 -6.07
CA ALA A 128 -22.69 18.53 -5.05
C ALA A 128 -21.21 18.91 -4.91
N ILE A 129 -20.31 17.94 -5.05
CA ILE A 129 -18.86 18.16 -5.03
C ILE A 129 -18.44 18.97 -6.27
N ASP A 130 -18.96 18.64 -7.45
CA ASP A 130 -18.66 19.37 -8.69
C ASP A 130 -19.13 20.82 -8.62
N LEU A 131 -20.35 21.06 -8.14
CA LEU A 131 -20.87 22.42 -7.95
C LEU A 131 -20.00 23.21 -6.97
N LEU A 132 -19.51 22.57 -5.91
CA LEU A 132 -18.61 23.20 -4.94
C LEU A 132 -17.27 23.57 -5.60
N ILE A 133 -16.70 22.68 -6.40
CA ILE A 133 -15.45 22.93 -7.14
C ILE A 133 -15.61 24.09 -8.11
N GLU A 134 -16.71 24.13 -8.87
CA GLU A 134 -17.01 25.21 -9.80
C GLU A 134 -17.13 26.55 -9.05
N THR A 135 -17.91 26.56 -7.98
CA THR A 135 -18.12 27.76 -7.15
C THR A 135 -16.81 28.27 -6.55
N MET A 136 -15.99 27.36 -6.00
CA MET A 136 -14.68 27.72 -5.46
C MET A 136 -13.76 28.29 -6.54
N THR A 137 -13.79 27.73 -7.76
CA THR A 137 -13.00 28.22 -8.90
C THR A 137 -13.40 29.64 -9.29
N VAL A 138 -14.70 29.94 -9.36
CA VAL A 138 -15.19 31.29 -9.65
C VAL A 138 -14.73 32.28 -8.59
N LEU A 139 -14.82 31.91 -7.31
CA LEU A 139 -14.37 32.76 -6.21
C LEU A 139 -12.86 33.00 -6.26
N ASP A 140 -12.06 31.98 -6.54
CA ASP A 140 -10.61 32.12 -6.65
C ASP A 140 -10.22 33.09 -7.79
N ILE A 141 -10.89 33.00 -8.95
CA ILE A 141 -10.71 33.94 -10.07
C ILE A 141 -11.05 35.38 -9.66
N ILE A 142 -12.16 35.59 -8.94
CA ILE A 142 -12.58 36.92 -8.47
C ILE A 142 -11.52 37.48 -7.51
N PHE A 143 -11.05 36.68 -6.55
CA PHE A 143 -10.02 37.11 -5.61
C PHE A 143 -8.67 37.38 -6.28
N ALA A 144 -8.28 36.56 -7.26
CA ALA A 144 -7.07 36.78 -8.04
C ALA A 144 -7.12 38.10 -8.81
N ARG A 145 -8.24 38.38 -9.51
CA ARG A 145 -8.46 39.65 -10.22
C ARG A 145 -8.44 40.85 -9.28
N ALA A 146 -9.08 40.74 -8.12
CA ALA A 146 -9.11 41.80 -7.12
C ALA A 146 -7.72 42.09 -6.54
N LYS A 147 -6.95 41.05 -6.22
CA LYS A 147 -5.55 41.18 -5.75
C LYS A 147 -4.68 41.84 -6.83
N PHE A 148 -4.76 41.36 -8.06
CA PHE A 148 -4.01 41.94 -9.18
C PHE A 148 -4.38 43.41 -9.43
N SER A 149 -5.68 43.74 -9.43
CA SER A 149 -6.13 45.13 -9.55
C SER A 149 -5.56 46.01 -8.45
N ARG A 150 -5.48 45.53 -7.20
CA ARG A 150 -4.88 46.32 -6.11
C ARG A 150 -3.37 46.50 -6.30
N GLU A 151 -2.66 45.48 -6.75
CA GLU A 151 -1.22 45.52 -6.98
C GLU A 151 -0.82 46.55 -8.04
N ILE A 152 -1.60 46.65 -9.13
CA ILE A 152 -1.34 47.60 -10.21
C ILE A 152 -2.02 48.96 -10.01
N ASN A 153 -2.66 49.20 -8.86
CA ASN A 153 -3.56 50.35 -8.64
C ASN A 153 -4.63 50.50 -9.75
N GLY A 154 -5.13 49.38 -10.24
CA GLY A 154 -6.12 49.28 -11.29
C GLY A 154 -7.44 49.94 -10.89
N ILE A 155 -8.11 50.52 -11.88
CA ILE A 155 -9.39 51.20 -11.72
C ILE A 155 -10.48 50.46 -12.48
N THR A 156 -11.69 50.45 -11.95
CA THR A 156 -12.85 49.90 -12.68
C THR A 156 -13.22 50.84 -13.84
N PRO A 157 -13.16 50.38 -15.10
CA PRO A 157 -13.52 51.21 -16.25
C PRO A 157 -15.02 51.49 -16.25
N LYS A 158 -15.42 52.69 -16.72
CA LYS A 158 -16.82 53.02 -16.96
C LYS A 158 -17.24 52.49 -18.33
N ILE A 159 -18.27 51.65 -18.36
CA ILE A 159 -18.84 51.13 -19.61
C ILE A 159 -19.85 52.14 -20.16
N ASN A 160 -19.80 52.38 -21.47
CA ASN A 160 -20.71 53.26 -22.19
C ASN A 160 -21.26 52.55 -23.44
N LYS A 161 -22.39 53.03 -23.99
CA LYS A 161 -23.03 52.43 -25.19
C LYS A 161 -22.49 52.97 -26.52
N SER A 162 -21.64 53.99 -26.46
CA SER A 162 -20.94 54.46 -27.64
C SER A 162 -19.72 53.59 -27.89
N GLU A 163 -19.31 53.38 -29.14
CA GLU A 163 -18.13 52.54 -29.45
C GLU A 163 -16.80 53.27 -29.15
N HIS A 164 -16.76 54.03 -28.05
CA HIS A 164 -15.64 54.88 -27.65
C HIS A 164 -14.98 54.38 -26.35
N ILE A 165 -13.65 54.25 -26.39
CA ILE A 165 -12.81 53.87 -25.25
C ILE A 165 -12.07 55.12 -24.75
N VAL A 166 -12.17 55.41 -23.45
CA VAL A 166 -11.44 56.51 -22.81
C VAL A 166 -10.46 55.91 -21.80
N ILE A 167 -9.16 56.04 -22.09
CA ILE A 167 -8.05 55.62 -21.23
C ILE A 167 -7.41 56.88 -20.65
N LYS A 168 -7.15 56.90 -19.34
CA LYS A 168 -6.44 58.00 -18.66
C LYS A 168 -4.95 57.73 -18.61
#